data_AF-A0A257YET1-F1
#
_entry.id   AF-A0A257YET1-F1
#
_cell.length_a   1.000
_cell.length_b   1.000
_cell.length_c   1.000
_cell.angle_alpha   90.00
_cell.angle_beta   90.00
_cell.angle_gamma   90.00
#
_symmetry.space_group_name_H-M   'P 1'
#
loop_
_entity.id
_entity.type
_entity.pdbx_description
1 polymer ?
#
loop_
_entity_poly.entity_id
_entity_poly.type
_entity_poly.pdbx_seq_one_letter_code
_entity_poly.pdbx_strand_id
1 'polypeptide(L)'
;MPRKLKVFRMPIGFDDAYVAAPSRKAALAAWGAEHDQFARGVAEEVTDPALIQAPLAHPGEVIRLSRGDLAAQLKAGPPKRKKASAAVVGDAPERKKPKPSPPPKRDELDAAEAALEAAEQGHSARIAALEAEREAIAAGLTELHAKRNKDLAKLVRQRDAAKDAYRAALEKWSE
;
A
#
# COMPACT_ATOMS: atom_id res chain seq x y z
N MET A 1 -23.42 20.38 -24.62
CA MET A 1 -22.91 21.59 -23.93
C MET A 1 -21.49 21.31 -23.44
N PRO A 2 -20.49 22.15 -23.75
CA PRO A 2 -19.14 21.97 -23.23
C PRO A 2 -19.19 22.06 -21.71
N ARG A 3 -18.80 20.97 -21.04
CA ARG A 3 -18.82 20.89 -19.58
C ARG A 3 -17.71 21.77 -19.02
N LYS A 4 -18.02 22.55 -17.97
CA LYS A 4 -17.06 23.42 -17.28
C LYS A 4 -15.85 22.57 -16.86
N LEU A 5 -14.66 22.94 -17.34
CA LEU A 5 -13.42 22.25 -17.00
C LEU A 5 -13.09 22.51 -15.53
N LYS A 6 -12.77 21.44 -14.82
CA LYS A 6 -12.33 21.46 -13.42
C LYS A 6 -10.89 20.99 -13.36
N VAL A 7 -10.11 21.55 -12.45
CA VAL A 7 -8.73 21.15 -12.24
C VAL A 7 -8.67 20.18 -11.07
N PHE A 8 -8.07 19.02 -11.32
CA PHE A 8 -7.86 18.00 -10.31
C PHE A 8 -6.37 17.83 -10.07
N ARG A 9 -6.00 17.56 -8.82
CA ARG A 9 -4.63 17.26 -8.39
C ARG A 9 -4.56 15.85 -7.85
N MET A 10 -3.51 15.14 -8.22
CA MET A 10 -3.16 13.86 -7.63
C MET A 10 -1.67 13.86 -7.26
N PRO A 11 -1.32 13.54 -6.00
CA PRO A 11 0.06 13.35 -5.60
C PRO A 11 0.62 12.07 -6.23
N ILE A 12 1.63 12.20 -7.10
CA ILE A 12 2.36 11.08 -7.71
C ILE A 12 3.80 11.14 -7.23
N GLY A 13 4.13 10.35 -6.21
CA GLY A 13 5.47 10.34 -5.63
C GLY A 13 5.84 11.72 -5.07
N PHE A 14 6.82 12.38 -5.69
CA PHE A 14 7.34 13.71 -5.30
C PHE A 14 6.68 14.88 -6.03
N ASP A 15 5.87 14.60 -7.03
CA ASP A 15 5.19 15.61 -7.84
C ASP A 15 3.69 15.61 -7.53
N ASP A 16 3.06 16.76 -7.72
CA ASP A 16 1.62 16.89 -7.82
C ASP A 16 1.25 16.94 -9.31
N ALA A 17 0.48 15.97 -9.76
CA ALA A 17 -0.02 15.89 -11.12
C ALA A 17 -1.36 16.63 -11.22
N TYR A 18 -1.37 17.73 -11.95
CA TYR A 18 -2.57 18.52 -12.23
C TYR A 18 -3.13 18.19 -13.61
N VAL A 19 -4.46 18.10 -13.71
CA VAL A 19 -5.14 17.92 -15.00
C VAL A 19 -6.43 18.73 -15.02
N ALA A 20 -6.66 19.48 -16.11
CA ALA A 20 -7.96 20.07 -16.39
C ALA A 20 -8.84 19.06 -17.14
N ALA A 21 -9.91 18.62 -16.51
CA ALA A 21 -10.82 17.63 -17.06
C ALA A 21 -12.29 18.01 -16.81
N PRO A 22 -13.23 17.59 -17.68
CA PRO A 22 -14.65 17.87 -17.50
C PRO A 22 -15.31 17.04 -16.38
N SER A 23 -14.63 16.01 -15.85
CA SER A 23 -15.13 15.14 -14.77
C SER A 23 -13.98 14.40 -14.08
N ARG A 24 -14.23 13.91 -12.86
CA ARG A 24 -13.28 13.05 -12.11
C ARG A 24 -12.84 11.81 -12.89
N LYS A 25 -13.79 11.18 -13.60
CA LYS A 25 -13.50 10.01 -14.46
C LYS A 25 -12.53 10.34 -15.60
N ALA A 26 -12.69 11.51 -16.21
CA ALA A 26 -11.79 11.98 -17.27
C ALA A 26 -10.39 12.32 -16.72
N ALA A 27 -10.30 12.83 -15.49
CA ALA A 27 -9.03 13.05 -14.81
C ALA A 27 -8.28 11.73 -14.51
N LEU A 28 -9.00 10.71 -14.00
CA LEU A 28 -8.42 9.37 -13.78
C LEU A 28 -7.89 8.75 -15.07
N ALA A 29 -8.63 8.90 -16.18
CA ALA A 29 -8.20 8.41 -17.49
C ALA A 29 -6.93 9.13 -17.98
N ALA A 30 -6.84 10.45 -17.80
CA ALA A 30 -5.64 11.22 -18.15
C ALA A 30 -4.42 10.84 -17.31
N TRP A 31 -4.62 10.50 -16.03
CA TRP A 31 -3.56 10.00 -15.16
C TRP A 31 -3.20 8.53 -15.36
N GLY A 32 -4.02 7.75 -16.08
CA GLY A 32 -3.85 6.30 -16.21
C GLY A 32 -4.11 5.54 -14.90
N ALA A 33 -4.93 6.10 -14.00
CA ALA A 33 -5.25 5.46 -12.73
C ALA A 33 -6.34 4.39 -12.92
N GLU A 34 -6.01 3.12 -12.64
CA GLU A 34 -6.96 1.99 -12.73
C GLU A 34 -8.01 2.02 -11.61
N HIS A 35 -7.63 2.55 -10.44
CA HIS A 35 -8.47 2.64 -9.26
C HIS A 35 -8.94 4.06 -9.00
N ASP A 36 -10.12 4.23 -8.42
CA ASP A 36 -10.67 5.55 -8.09
C ASP A 36 -9.89 6.20 -6.94
N GLN A 37 -8.97 7.10 -7.30
CA GLN A 37 -8.12 7.83 -6.36
C GLN A 37 -8.88 8.94 -5.62
N PHE A 38 -10.05 9.37 -6.11
CA PHE A 38 -10.90 10.33 -5.40
C PHE A 38 -11.63 9.66 -4.23
N ALA A 39 -12.07 8.41 -4.41
CA ALA A 39 -12.71 7.63 -3.34
C ALA A 39 -11.74 7.32 -2.18
N ARG A 40 -10.45 7.23 -2.47
CA ARG A 40 -9.39 6.99 -1.48
C ARG A 40 -8.90 8.26 -0.77
N GLY A 41 -9.44 9.43 -1.13
CA GLY A 41 -9.00 10.72 -0.59
C GLY A 41 -7.61 11.16 -1.05
N VAL A 42 -7.05 10.51 -2.08
CA VAL A 42 -5.71 10.80 -2.61
C VAL A 42 -5.77 11.93 -3.64
N ALA A 43 -6.82 11.97 -4.46
CA ALA A 43 -7.04 13.02 -5.46
C ALA A 43 -8.05 14.08 -4.96
N GLU A 44 -7.74 15.34 -5.23
CA GLU A 44 -8.52 16.50 -4.76
C GLU A 44 -8.89 17.45 -5.92
N GLU A 45 -10.03 18.12 -5.81
CA GLU A 45 -10.42 19.21 -6.71
C GLU A 45 -9.76 20.52 -6.23
N VAL A 46 -8.88 21.09 -7.06
CA VAL A 46 -8.12 22.29 -6.69
C VAL A 46 -8.87 23.54 -7.17
N THR A 47 -9.09 24.48 -6.25
CA THR A 47 -9.78 25.76 -6.50
C THR A 47 -8.83 26.97 -6.48
N ASP A 48 -7.52 26.75 -6.27
CA ASP A 48 -6.52 27.82 -6.20
C ASP A 48 -6.25 28.43 -7.60
N PRO A 49 -6.49 29.74 -7.80
CA PRO A 49 -6.34 30.38 -9.11
C PRO A 49 -4.91 30.33 -9.69
N ALA A 50 -3.86 30.25 -8.86
CA ALA A 50 -2.48 30.18 -9.34
C ALA A 50 -2.13 28.80 -9.94
N LEU A 51 -2.73 27.74 -9.41
CA LEU A 51 -2.49 26.36 -9.82
C LEU A 51 -3.42 25.89 -10.95
N ILE A 52 -4.45 26.69 -11.26
CA ILE A 52 -5.46 26.39 -12.29
C ILE A 52 -5.05 26.89 -13.68
N GLN A 53 -4.20 27.93 -13.79
CA GLN A 53 -3.89 28.56 -15.08
C GLN A 53 -3.16 27.62 -16.05
N ALA A 54 -2.14 26.89 -15.57
CA ALA A 54 -1.38 25.99 -16.44
C ALA A 54 -2.23 24.81 -16.95
N PRO A 55 -3.02 24.11 -16.09
CA PRO A 55 -3.88 23.02 -16.56
C PRO A 55 -5.01 23.47 -17.49
N LEU A 56 -5.58 24.67 -17.29
CA LEU A 56 -6.62 25.19 -18.19
C LEU A 56 -6.11 25.53 -19.59
N ALA A 57 -4.82 25.85 -19.75
CA ALA A 57 -4.21 26.10 -21.05
C ALA A 57 -4.04 24.81 -21.88
N HIS A 58 -3.93 23.65 -21.22
CA HIS A 58 -3.72 22.34 -21.85
C HIS A 58 -4.73 21.30 -21.32
N PRO A 59 -5.99 21.34 -21.78
CA PRO A 59 -7.02 20.42 -21.30
C PRO A 59 -6.70 18.97 -21.63
N GLY A 60 -6.75 18.10 -20.61
CA GLY A 60 -6.43 16.67 -20.73
C GLY A 60 -4.94 16.32 -20.62
N GLU A 61 -4.05 17.30 -20.57
CA GLU A 61 -2.62 17.07 -20.33
C GLU A 61 -2.31 17.08 -18.83
N VAL A 62 -1.43 16.18 -18.40
CA VAL A 62 -1.04 16.06 -17.01
C VAL A 62 0.20 16.91 -16.75
N ILE A 63 0.01 18.03 -16.07
CA ILE A 63 1.09 18.94 -15.69
C ILE A 63 1.63 18.50 -14.33
N ARG A 64 2.90 18.09 -14.29
CA ARG A 64 3.57 17.69 -13.05
C ARG A 64 4.27 18.88 -12.43
N LEU A 65 3.89 19.21 -11.20
CA LEU A 65 4.53 20.26 -10.41
C LEU A 65 5.24 19.62 -9.21
N SER A 66 6.55 19.78 -9.12
CA SER A 66 7.32 19.21 -8.02
C SER A 66 6.94 19.86 -6.69
N ARG A 67 6.66 19.03 -5.68
CA ARG A 67 6.38 19.51 -4.32
C ARG A 67 7.70 19.88 -3.66
N GLY A 68 7.98 21.18 -3.64
CA GLY A 68 9.12 21.76 -2.95
C GLY A 68 9.99 22.62 -3.86
N ASP A 69 10.67 23.59 -3.25
CA ASP A 69 11.68 24.38 -3.93
C ASP A 69 12.73 23.45 -4.55
N LEU A 70 13.04 23.66 -5.83
CA LEU A 70 14.02 22.90 -6.59
C LEU A 70 15.39 22.93 -5.87
N ALA A 71 15.66 24.00 -5.12
CA ALA A 71 16.83 24.13 -4.25
C ALA A 71 16.82 23.18 -3.04
N ALA A 72 15.65 22.90 -2.46
CA ALA A 72 15.49 21.94 -1.35
C ALA A 72 15.67 20.49 -1.84
N GLN A 73 15.16 20.16 -3.03
CA GLN A 73 15.39 18.85 -3.65
C GLN A 73 16.85 18.65 -4.08
N LEU A 74 17.53 19.70 -4.59
CA LEU A 74 18.97 19.62 -4.89
C LEU A 74 19.85 19.44 -3.64
N LYS A 75 19.42 19.97 -2.49
CA LYS A 75 20.15 19.84 -1.21
C LYS A 75 20.03 18.43 -0.62
N ALA A 76 18.99 17.68 -0.98
CA ALA A 76 18.79 16.28 -0.60
C ALA A 76 19.54 15.28 -1.51
N GLY A 77 20.08 15.73 -2.65
CA GLY A 77 20.98 14.92 -3.50
C GLY A 77 22.43 14.95 -3.01
N PRO A 78 23.25 13.93 -3.32
CA PRO A 78 24.68 13.95 -2.98
C PRO A 78 25.34 15.19 -3.62
N PRO A 79 26.26 15.88 -2.92
CA PRO A 79 26.75 17.18 -3.36
C PRO A 79 27.40 17.06 -4.74
N LYS A 80 26.82 17.74 -5.74
CA LYS A 80 27.46 17.93 -7.05
C LYS A 80 28.79 18.64 -6.83
N ARG A 81 29.89 17.92 -7.09
CA ARG A 81 31.25 18.48 -7.09
C ARG A 81 31.28 19.67 -8.06
N LYS A 82 31.52 20.87 -7.53
CA LYS A 82 31.79 22.07 -8.34
C LYS A 82 33.02 21.79 -9.18
N LYS A 83 32.89 21.78 -10.52
CA LYS A 83 34.05 21.88 -11.41
C LYS A 83 34.60 23.29 -11.25
N ALA A 84 35.70 23.41 -10.52
CA ALA A 84 36.51 24.62 -10.55
C ALA A 84 37.11 24.76 -11.95
N SER A 85 36.78 25.85 -12.63
CA SER A 85 37.49 26.30 -13.83
C SER A 85 38.92 26.64 -13.45
N ALA A 86 39.90 25.95 -14.04
CA ALA A 86 41.29 26.34 -14.00
C ALA A 86 41.67 26.85 -15.40
N ALA A 87 41.65 28.17 -15.57
CA ALA A 87 42.64 28.80 -16.42
C ALA A 87 43.98 28.69 -15.69
N VAL A 88 45.02 28.26 -16.40
CA VAL A 88 46.40 28.77 -16.36
C VAL A 88 47.28 27.76 -17.11
N VAL A 89 47.91 28.28 -18.16
CA VAL A 89 48.97 27.67 -18.96
C VAL A 89 50.17 27.41 -18.06
N GLY A 90 50.70 26.18 -18.09
CA GLY A 90 51.92 25.81 -17.37
C GLY A 90 52.31 24.37 -17.67
N ASP A 91 53.50 24.24 -18.26
CA ASP A 91 54.28 23.06 -18.62
C ASP A 91 53.94 21.76 -17.85
N ALA A 92 53.65 20.69 -18.60
CA ALA A 92 53.18 19.41 -18.08
C ALA A 92 54.34 18.46 -17.78
N PRO A 93 54.59 18.07 -16.51
CA PRO A 93 55.42 16.92 -16.23
C PRO A 93 54.61 15.64 -16.42
N GLU A 94 55.27 14.63 -16.94
CA GLU A 94 54.74 13.32 -17.29
C GLU A 94 54.00 12.67 -16.10
N ARG A 95 52.66 12.53 -16.23
CA ARG A 95 51.79 12.02 -15.17
C ARG A 95 52.05 10.53 -14.96
N LYS A 96 52.71 10.18 -13.85
CA LYS A 96 52.78 8.80 -13.35
C LYS A 96 51.37 8.25 -13.17
N LYS A 97 51.10 7.07 -13.75
CA LYS A 97 49.80 6.37 -13.64
C LYS A 97 49.46 6.13 -12.17
N PRO A 98 48.24 6.46 -11.69
CA PRO A 98 47.85 6.18 -10.32
C PRO A 98 47.82 4.67 -10.08
N LYS A 99 48.38 4.23 -8.96
CA LYS A 99 48.30 2.82 -8.52
C LYS A 99 46.82 2.44 -8.26
N PRO A 100 46.41 1.20 -8.56
CA PRO A 100 45.03 0.76 -8.32
C PRO A 100 44.70 0.83 -6.83
N SER A 101 43.52 1.36 -6.50
CA SER A 101 43.01 1.39 -5.14
C SER A 101 42.75 -0.04 -4.62
N PRO A 102 42.90 -0.28 -3.31
CA PRO A 102 42.59 -1.57 -2.71
C PRO A 102 41.10 -1.95 -2.91
N PRO A 103 40.78 -3.25 -2.95
CA PRO A 103 39.41 -3.72 -3.10
C PRO A 103 38.53 -3.24 -1.93
N PRO A 104 37.23 -2.99 -2.18
CA PRO A 104 36.30 -2.57 -1.13
C PRO A 104 36.13 -3.67 -0.08
N LYS A 105 35.91 -3.26 1.18
CA LYS A 105 35.65 -4.17 2.30
C LYS A 105 34.22 -4.71 2.22
N ARG A 106 34.01 -5.95 2.63
CA ARG A 106 32.71 -6.65 2.60
C ARG A 106 31.98 -6.69 3.93
N ASP A 107 32.61 -6.24 5.01
CA ASP A 107 32.10 -6.37 6.38
C ASP A 107 30.66 -5.83 6.56
N GLU A 108 30.33 -4.71 5.90
CA GLU A 108 28.97 -4.13 5.94
C GLU A 108 27.94 -4.98 5.19
N LEU A 109 28.33 -5.62 4.10
CA LEU A 109 27.47 -6.53 3.33
C LEU A 109 27.21 -7.80 4.12
N ASP A 110 28.25 -8.40 4.69
CA ASP A 110 28.12 -9.64 5.46
C ASP A 110 27.25 -9.40 6.71
N ALA A 111 27.37 -8.23 7.37
CA ALA A 111 26.50 -7.85 8.48
C ALA A 111 25.04 -7.64 8.06
N ALA A 112 24.80 -7.04 6.89
CA ALA A 112 23.45 -6.86 6.35
C ALA A 112 22.80 -8.20 5.96
N GLU A 113 23.56 -9.11 5.35
CA GLU A 113 23.10 -10.46 5.00
C GLU A 113 22.75 -11.27 6.24
N ALA A 114 23.59 -11.23 7.28
CA ALA A 114 23.30 -11.90 8.56
C ALA A 114 22.06 -11.32 9.26
N ALA A 115 21.85 -10.00 9.19
CA ALA A 115 20.67 -9.37 9.76
C ALA A 115 19.38 -9.76 9.01
N LEU A 116 19.45 -9.89 7.68
CA LEU A 116 18.33 -10.38 6.87
C LEU A 116 17.97 -11.83 7.22
N GLU A 117 18.97 -12.71 7.29
CA GLU A 117 18.75 -14.11 7.63
C GLU A 117 18.13 -14.25 9.04
N ALA A 118 18.64 -13.51 10.03
CA ALA A 118 18.07 -13.51 11.37
C ALA A 118 16.62 -12.99 11.39
N ALA A 119 16.31 -11.96 10.60
CA ALA A 119 14.95 -11.44 10.48
C ALA A 119 14.02 -12.47 9.83
N GLU A 120 14.43 -13.10 8.72
CA GLU A 120 13.66 -14.15 8.05
C GLU A 120 13.37 -15.34 8.96
N GLN A 121 14.38 -15.81 9.70
CA GLN A 121 14.20 -16.88 10.69
C GLN A 121 13.23 -16.46 11.80
N GLY A 122 13.35 -15.22 12.31
CA GLY A 122 12.42 -14.69 13.31
C GLY A 122 10.99 -14.54 12.79
N HIS A 123 10.81 -14.17 11.52
CA HIS A 123 9.49 -14.08 10.89
C HIS A 123 8.90 -15.46 10.62
N SER A 124 9.67 -16.40 10.08
CA SER A 124 9.19 -17.76 9.79
C SER A 124 8.79 -18.49 11.06
N ALA A 125 9.54 -18.36 12.15
CA ALA A 125 9.17 -18.91 13.46
C ALA A 125 7.85 -18.32 13.99
N ARG A 126 7.64 -17.01 13.86
CA ARG A 126 6.38 -16.35 14.26
C ARG A 126 5.20 -16.79 13.40
N ILE A 127 5.39 -16.95 12.10
CA ILE A 127 4.36 -17.46 11.19
C ILE A 127 3.99 -18.89 11.58
N ALA A 128 4.97 -19.76 11.80
CA ALA A 128 4.74 -21.14 12.20
C ALA A 128 3.97 -21.24 13.53
N ALA A 129 4.28 -20.38 14.50
CA ALA A 129 3.54 -20.32 15.77
C ALA A 129 2.07 -19.92 15.57
N LEU A 130 1.80 -18.89 14.76
CA LEU A 130 0.45 -18.44 14.44
C LEU A 130 -0.34 -19.50 13.66
N GLU A 131 0.30 -20.23 12.74
CA GLU A 131 -0.33 -21.34 12.04
C GLU A 131 -0.69 -22.48 13.00
N ALA A 132 0.20 -22.83 13.95
CA ALA A 132 -0.10 -23.82 14.97
C ALA A 132 -1.28 -23.41 15.86
N GLU A 133 -1.35 -22.13 16.27
CA GLU A 133 -2.51 -21.59 17.00
C GLU A 133 -3.80 -21.68 16.18
N ARG A 134 -3.73 -21.34 14.89
CA ARG A 134 -4.88 -21.43 13.98
C ARG A 134 -5.39 -22.87 13.86
N GLU A 135 -4.51 -23.84 13.71
CA GLU A 135 -4.89 -25.26 13.64
C GLU A 135 -5.47 -25.77 14.98
N ALA A 136 -4.92 -25.33 16.11
CA ALA A 136 -5.48 -25.66 17.43
C ALA A 136 -6.89 -25.08 17.61
N ILE A 137 -7.13 -23.84 17.18
CA ILE A 137 -8.46 -23.22 17.19
C ILE A 137 -9.40 -23.99 16.25
N ALA A 138 -8.96 -24.33 15.05
CA ALA A 138 -9.75 -25.10 14.09
C ALA A 138 -10.19 -26.45 14.69
N ALA A 139 -9.26 -27.18 15.30
CA ALA A 139 -9.55 -28.43 16.01
C ALA A 139 -10.59 -28.21 17.14
N GLY A 140 -10.40 -27.18 17.97
CA GLY A 140 -11.36 -26.84 19.03
C GLY A 140 -12.76 -26.52 18.52
N LEU A 141 -12.87 -25.80 17.39
CA LEU A 141 -14.15 -25.52 16.73
C LEU A 141 -14.82 -26.81 16.23
N THR A 142 -14.07 -27.74 15.65
CA THR A 142 -14.64 -29.02 15.19
C THR A 142 -15.20 -29.84 16.36
N GLU A 143 -14.48 -29.91 17.48
CA GLU A 143 -14.93 -30.62 18.68
C GLU A 143 -16.17 -29.96 19.28
N LEU A 144 -16.17 -28.63 19.39
CA LEU A 144 -17.31 -27.87 19.91
C LEU A 144 -18.56 -28.06 19.05
N HIS A 145 -18.42 -28.03 17.72
CA HIS A 145 -19.52 -28.32 16.81
C HIS A 145 -20.05 -29.74 16.97
N ALA A 146 -19.18 -30.74 17.13
CA ALA A 146 -19.59 -32.12 17.36
C ALA A 146 -20.38 -32.26 18.68
N LYS A 147 -19.90 -31.64 19.77
CA LYS A 147 -20.60 -31.61 21.08
C LYS A 147 -21.96 -30.93 20.96
N ARG A 148 -21.99 -29.71 20.39
CA ARG A 148 -23.23 -28.95 20.15
C ARG A 148 -24.24 -29.78 19.36
N ASN A 149 -23.82 -30.45 18.29
CA ASN A 149 -24.74 -31.24 17.47
C ASN A 149 -25.32 -32.43 18.24
N LYS A 150 -24.53 -33.10 19.09
CA LYS A 150 -25.03 -34.17 19.98
C LYS A 150 -26.03 -33.64 21.01
N ASP A 151 -25.71 -32.51 21.64
CA ASP A 151 -26.57 -31.89 22.64
C ASP A 151 -27.89 -31.42 22.04
N LEU A 152 -27.84 -30.74 20.88
CA LEU A 152 -29.02 -30.33 20.14
C LEU A 152 -29.87 -31.53 19.71
N ALA A 153 -29.25 -32.61 19.22
CA ALA A 153 -29.99 -33.82 18.86
C ALA A 153 -30.73 -34.42 20.06
N LYS A 154 -30.10 -34.43 21.25
CA LYS A 154 -30.74 -34.87 22.49
C LYS A 154 -31.91 -33.97 22.89
N LEU A 155 -31.71 -32.65 22.88
CA LEU A 155 -32.74 -31.68 23.23
C LEU A 155 -33.92 -31.70 22.26
N VAL A 156 -33.65 -31.85 20.97
CA VAL A 156 -34.69 -32.01 19.93
C VAL A 156 -35.52 -33.26 20.21
N ARG A 157 -34.89 -34.40 20.48
CA ARG A 157 -35.62 -35.65 20.82
C ARG A 157 -36.48 -35.48 22.07
N GLN A 158 -35.96 -34.83 23.11
CA GLN A 158 -36.72 -34.57 24.34
C GLN A 158 -37.94 -33.67 24.08
N ARG A 159 -37.75 -32.59 23.32
CA ARG A 159 -38.85 -31.70 22.90
C ARG A 159 -39.91 -32.46 22.11
N ASP A 160 -39.49 -33.29 21.16
CA ASP A 160 -40.42 -34.00 20.29
C ASP A 160 -41.20 -35.07 21.06
N ALA A 161 -40.53 -35.82 21.95
CA ALA A 161 -41.22 -36.73 22.87
C ALA A 161 -42.23 -36.00 23.78
N ALA A 162 -41.88 -34.81 24.29
CA ALA A 162 -42.80 -34.00 25.08
C ALA A 162 -44.00 -33.50 24.27
N LYS A 163 -43.78 -33.13 23.00
CA LYS A 163 -44.87 -32.73 22.08
C LYS A 163 -45.82 -33.89 21.81
N ASP A 164 -45.29 -35.09 21.57
CA ASP A 164 -46.09 -36.27 21.28
C ASP A 164 -46.89 -36.70 22.52
N ALA A 165 -46.29 -36.66 23.71
CA ALA A 165 -46.99 -36.89 24.97
C ALA A 165 -48.11 -35.86 25.20
N TYR A 166 -47.86 -34.58 24.91
CA TYR A 166 -48.88 -33.53 25.01
C TYR A 166 -50.04 -33.75 24.03
N ARG A 167 -49.75 -34.11 22.77
CA ARG A 167 -50.78 -34.44 21.77
C ARG A 167 -51.63 -35.63 22.20
N ALA A 168 -51.01 -36.72 22.65
CA ALA A 168 -51.72 -37.90 23.12
C ALA A 168 -52.59 -37.59 24.36
N ALA A 169 -52.14 -36.69 25.24
CA ALA A 169 -52.95 -36.24 26.38
C ALA A 169 -54.14 -35.38 25.94
N LEU A 170 -53.97 -34.52 24.94
CA LEU A 170 -55.07 -33.73 24.37
C LEU A 170 -56.12 -34.62 23.69
N GLU A 171 -55.71 -35.60 22.89
CA GLU A 171 -56.64 -36.53 22.24
C GLU A 171 -57.50 -37.27 23.28
N LYS A 172 -56.87 -37.80 24.33
CA LYS A 172 -57.58 -38.46 25.45
C LYS A 172 -58.50 -37.55 26.24
N TRP A 173 -58.22 -36.24 26.28
CA TRP A 173 -59.09 -35.27 26.95
C TRP A 173 -60.30 -34.88 26.10
N SER A 174 -60.17 -34.98 24.76
CA SER A 174 -61.23 -34.65 23.81
C SER A 174 -62.17 -35.82 23.47
N GLU A 175 -61.83 -37.05 23.87
CA GLU A 175 -62.70 -38.25 23.83
C GLU A 175 -63.62 -38.32 25.06
#